data_AF-A0A258M7R8-F1
#
_entry.id   AF-A0A258M7R8-F1
#
_cell.length_a   1.000
_cell.length_b   1.000
_cell.length_c   1.000
_cell.angle_alpha   90.00
_cell.angle_beta   90.00
_cell.angle_gamma   90.00
#
_symmetry.space_group_name_H-M   'P 1'
#
loop_
_entity.id
_entity.type
_entity.pdbx_description
1 polymer ?
#
loop_
_entity_poly.entity_id
_entity_poly.type
_entity_poly.pdbx_seq_one_letter_code
_entity_poly.pdbx_strand_id
1 'polypeptide(L)'
;MSAADHSLHAHKQGDAKHAHAKQVSNQNLLLIALVLTLGFSGVEGAAAYFANSLALISDAGHMVTDAAALGLALLAQIISRRPPSPKHSFGFGRAEALAAFVNSLAMLALVAWIMVEAVSRFYDPHQVDGLTVTVVAAIGLLMNIVVAWVLSRDKKSVNTRAALVHVMGDLLGSVAALIAGIVIQLTGWMPIDAILSILVSLLILKSTISILRESYHFLMEGVPLHIDYLQVGNDLKNVPGVLAVHDLHVWEMTPSFPALIGHIEIEQMSEWPEIMARINEMLLNKHGIDHVTLQPEIAGMVDEHTHGEELEDEIKKSNVIHHGDTFFVTCTSPDGPHRMAYHAWGNPNNPKVLVCVHGLTRRGSDFKTLAQAMSNDYYVVCPDVVGRGDSDRLKNPMLYAVPQYVADMASLIQHLGVAQVDWFGTSMGGLIGMVYASMPKNPIRRMLINDVGPRIEPEAIKRLGSYVGQAFSFANRADALQRLNEICASFGSHTPEEWEIYNGPMLVQKDGLWVMHYDPDISVPFASVNPIMAKAGEMAMWHAFKQIHIPMLIVRGGESDLLSAKTVAEMCKVNPYIRSIEIPGVGHAPAFVKSEQVALAKEFFS
;
A
#
# COMPACT_ATOMS: atom_id res chain seq x y z
N MET A 1 30.23 19.10 -30.29
CA MET A 1 30.39 19.50 -28.87
C MET A 1 29.75 20.86 -28.73
N SER A 2 28.51 20.96 -28.27
CA SER A 2 27.94 22.26 -27.93
C SER A 2 28.54 22.66 -26.58
N ALA A 3 29.10 23.86 -26.51
CA ALA A 3 29.52 24.44 -25.25
C ALA A 3 28.27 24.57 -24.37
N ALA A 4 28.20 23.83 -23.27
CA ALA A 4 27.14 24.02 -22.29
C ALA A 4 27.33 25.42 -21.69
N ASP A 5 26.29 26.25 -21.74
CA ASP A 5 26.30 27.54 -21.06
C ASP A 5 26.34 27.29 -19.55
N HIS A 6 27.53 27.45 -18.95
CA HIS A 6 27.75 27.20 -17.53
C HIS A 6 26.92 28.12 -16.63
N SER A 7 26.33 29.21 -17.15
CA SER A 7 25.47 30.11 -16.38
C SER A 7 24.18 29.43 -15.89
N LEU A 8 23.68 28.41 -16.62
CA LEU A 8 22.44 27.70 -16.28
C LEU A 8 22.58 26.78 -15.05
N HIS A 9 23.81 26.50 -14.61
CA HIS A 9 24.12 25.67 -13.44
C HIS A 9 24.89 26.44 -12.35
N ALA A 10 25.06 27.74 -12.52
CA ALA A 10 25.78 28.58 -11.58
C ALA A 10 24.84 29.08 -10.47
N HIS A 11 25.19 28.80 -9.22
CA HIS A 11 24.54 29.40 -8.05
C HIS A 11 25.05 30.83 -7.85
N LYS A 12 24.16 31.80 -7.60
CA LYS A 12 24.57 33.14 -7.17
C LYS A 12 24.90 33.13 -5.69
N GLN A 13 25.50 34.22 -5.22
CA GLN A 13 25.96 34.35 -3.84
C GLN A 13 24.76 34.30 -2.88
N GLY A 14 24.59 33.17 -2.18
CA GLY A 14 23.49 32.94 -1.24
C GLY A 14 22.47 31.86 -1.65
N ASP A 15 22.53 31.34 -2.88
CA ASP A 15 21.53 30.39 -3.40
C ASP A 15 21.75 28.95 -2.90
N ALA A 16 23.01 28.50 -2.80
CA ALA A 16 23.39 27.22 -2.20
C ALA A 16 24.88 27.24 -1.86
N LYS A 17 25.28 26.65 -0.73
CA LYS A 17 26.70 26.46 -0.38
C LYS A 17 27.33 25.25 -1.07
N HIS A 18 26.52 24.27 -1.46
CA HIS A 18 26.99 23.06 -2.12
C HIS A 18 26.95 23.19 -3.65
N ALA A 19 28.14 23.14 -4.27
CA ALA A 19 28.23 23.01 -5.72
C ALA A 19 27.81 21.59 -6.16
N HIS A 20 27.22 21.44 -7.35
CA HIS A 20 26.88 20.15 -7.97
C HIS A 20 28.10 19.22 -8.24
N ALA A 21 29.31 19.67 -7.92
CA ALA A 21 30.54 18.88 -8.00
C ALA A 21 30.83 18.21 -6.64
N LYS A 22 30.52 16.92 -6.55
CA LYS A 22 30.73 16.07 -5.36
C LYS A 22 32.18 16.13 -4.85
N GLN A 23 32.35 16.19 -3.53
CA GLN A 23 33.62 15.98 -2.84
C GLN A 23 34.19 14.61 -3.22
N VAL A 24 35.47 14.56 -3.58
CA VAL A 24 36.16 13.41 -4.18
C VAL A 24 36.12 12.19 -3.24
N SER A 25 35.22 11.23 -3.53
CA SER A 25 35.30 9.88 -2.91
C SER A 25 36.48 9.10 -3.54
N ASN A 26 37.17 8.28 -2.75
CA ASN A 26 38.31 7.47 -3.23
C ASN A 26 37.84 6.28 -4.09
N GLN A 27 37.66 6.48 -5.40
CA GLN A 27 37.38 5.43 -6.40
C GLN A 27 38.37 4.26 -6.34
N ASN A 28 39.61 4.57 -5.98
CA ASN A 28 40.69 3.60 -5.93
C ASN A 28 40.39 2.42 -4.99
N LEU A 29 39.62 2.63 -3.92
CA LEU A 29 39.33 1.57 -2.94
C LEU A 29 38.31 0.55 -3.45
N LEU A 30 37.23 0.99 -4.12
CA LEU A 30 36.26 0.07 -4.74
C LEU A 30 36.90 -0.70 -5.89
N LEU A 31 37.77 -0.05 -6.68
CA LEU A 31 38.54 -0.72 -7.72
C LEU A 31 39.51 -1.77 -7.13
N ILE A 32 40.21 -1.44 -6.04
CA ILE A 32 41.07 -2.40 -5.33
C ILE A 32 40.26 -3.59 -4.83
N ALA A 33 39.11 -3.36 -4.18
CA ALA A 33 38.24 -4.43 -3.70
C ALA A 33 37.78 -5.34 -4.87
N LEU A 34 37.32 -4.75 -5.97
CA LEU A 34 36.92 -5.48 -7.17
C LEU A 34 38.06 -6.34 -7.73
N VAL A 35 39.26 -5.78 -7.86
CA VAL A 35 40.43 -6.51 -8.38
C VAL A 35 40.84 -7.64 -7.44
N LEU A 36 40.78 -7.42 -6.12
CA LEU A 36 41.09 -8.46 -5.13
C LEU A 36 40.07 -9.60 -5.18
N THR A 37 38.76 -9.28 -5.21
CA THR A 37 37.69 -10.29 -5.27
C THR A 37 37.74 -11.08 -6.59
N LEU A 38 37.89 -10.42 -7.74
CA LEU A 38 38.05 -11.09 -9.03
C LEU A 38 39.33 -11.92 -9.12
N GLY A 39 40.45 -11.38 -8.64
CA GLY A 39 41.73 -12.07 -8.64
C GLY A 39 41.67 -13.35 -7.79
N PHE A 40 41.02 -13.27 -6.63
CA PHE A 40 40.84 -14.42 -5.76
C PHE A 40 39.86 -15.46 -6.33
N SER A 41 38.73 -15.03 -6.90
CA SER A 41 37.83 -15.92 -7.64
C SER A 41 38.56 -16.70 -8.73
N GLY A 42 39.51 -16.07 -9.43
CA GLY A 42 40.38 -16.75 -10.40
C GLY A 42 41.32 -17.80 -9.78
N VAL A 43 41.89 -17.50 -8.61
CA VAL A 43 42.72 -18.45 -7.84
C VAL A 43 41.89 -19.65 -7.39
N GLU A 44 40.69 -19.42 -6.87
CA GLU A 44 39.77 -20.49 -6.48
C GLU A 44 39.32 -21.32 -7.66
N GLY A 45 38.96 -20.70 -8.79
CA GLY A 45 38.61 -21.41 -10.01
C GLY A 45 39.74 -22.30 -10.53
N ALA A 46 40.99 -21.80 -10.48
CA ALA A 46 42.17 -22.58 -10.84
C ALA A 46 42.39 -23.75 -9.86
N ALA A 47 42.31 -23.49 -8.55
CA ALA A 47 42.42 -24.52 -7.52
C ALA A 47 41.32 -25.57 -7.66
N ALA A 48 40.08 -25.16 -7.97
CA ALA A 48 38.94 -26.04 -8.22
C ALA A 48 39.18 -26.96 -9.41
N TYR A 49 39.73 -26.42 -10.50
CA TYR A 49 40.07 -27.17 -11.70
C TYR A 49 41.16 -28.22 -11.43
N PHE A 50 42.24 -27.83 -10.76
CA PHE A 50 43.32 -28.77 -10.42
C PHE A 50 42.91 -29.80 -9.37
N ALA A 51 42.03 -29.43 -8.43
CA ALA A 51 41.53 -30.32 -7.38
C ALA A 51 40.30 -31.14 -7.81
N ASN A 52 39.74 -30.87 -8.99
CA ASN A 52 38.49 -31.45 -9.51
C ASN A 52 37.33 -31.38 -8.49
N SER A 53 37.20 -30.24 -7.80
CA SER A 53 36.30 -30.05 -6.66
C SER A 53 35.13 -29.14 -7.01
N LEU A 54 33.92 -29.71 -7.01
CA LEU A 54 32.67 -28.96 -7.24
C LEU A 54 32.40 -27.90 -6.16
N ALA A 55 32.85 -28.13 -4.92
CA ALA A 55 32.69 -27.16 -3.84
C ALA A 55 33.51 -25.88 -4.09
N LEU A 56 34.76 -26.03 -4.56
CA LEU A 56 35.61 -24.90 -4.94
C LEU A 56 35.07 -24.15 -6.18
N ILE A 57 34.42 -24.86 -7.12
CA ILE A 57 33.74 -24.23 -8.27
C ILE A 57 32.56 -23.38 -7.79
N SER A 58 31.77 -23.89 -6.83
CA SER A 58 30.63 -23.17 -6.27
C SER A 58 31.04 -21.90 -5.53
N ASP A 59 32.14 -21.94 -4.77
CA ASP A 59 32.66 -20.79 -4.03
C ASP A 59 33.23 -19.73 -4.96
N ALA A 60 34.01 -20.15 -5.97
CA ALA A 60 34.50 -19.26 -7.01
C ALA A 60 33.36 -18.54 -7.73
N GLY A 61 32.23 -19.23 -7.96
CA GLY A 61 31.00 -18.67 -8.53
C GLY A 61 30.35 -17.60 -7.65
N HIS A 62 30.30 -17.81 -6.33
CA HIS A 62 29.83 -16.81 -5.37
C HIS A 62 30.72 -15.56 -5.40
N MET A 63 32.05 -15.75 -5.42
CA MET A 63 33.00 -14.64 -5.52
C MET A 63 32.85 -13.84 -6.83
N VAL A 64 32.44 -14.48 -7.94
CA VAL A 64 32.10 -13.78 -9.18
C VAL A 64 30.86 -12.90 -9.00
N THR A 65 29.83 -13.37 -8.30
CA THR A 65 28.62 -12.56 -8.06
C THR A 65 28.91 -11.35 -7.17
N ASP A 66 29.79 -11.50 -6.18
CA ASP A 66 30.22 -10.38 -5.32
C ASP A 66 31.06 -9.36 -6.10
N ALA A 67 31.95 -9.85 -6.97
CA ALA A 67 32.68 -9.01 -7.90
C ALA A 67 31.74 -8.26 -8.87
N ALA A 68 30.68 -8.90 -9.35
CA ALA A 68 29.69 -8.25 -10.20
C ALA A 68 28.95 -7.12 -9.47
N ALA A 69 28.59 -7.33 -8.20
CA ALA A 69 27.99 -6.31 -7.33
C ALA A 69 28.93 -5.10 -7.13
N LEU A 70 30.20 -5.35 -6.79
CA LEU A 70 31.24 -4.32 -6.67
C LEU A 70 31.49 -3.58 -7.99
N GLY A 71 31.48 -4.31 -9.11
CA GLY A 71 31.61 -3.75 -10.46
C GLY A 71 30.45 -2.83 -10.82
N LEU A 72 29.22 -3.24 -10.51
CA LEU A 72 28.02 -2.40 -10.71
C LEU A 72 28.08 -1.14 -9.86
N ALA A 73 28.51 -1.24 -8.59
CA ALA A 73 28.69 -0.09 -7.71
C ALA A 73 29.78 0.88 -8.22
N LEU A 74 30.91 0.35 -8.69
CA LEU A 74 31.97 1.15 -9.30
C LEU A 74 31.50 1.85 -10.57
N LEU A 75 30.79 1.13 -11.45
CA LEU A 75 30.21 1.70 -12.67
C LEU A 75 29.23 2.83 -12.34
N ALA A 76 28.34 2.62 -11.38
CA ALA A 76 27.40 3.63 -10.91
C ALA A 76 28.10 4.87 -10.35
N GLN A 77 29.19 4.69 -9.61
CA GLN A 77 29.99 5.79 -9.10
C GLN A 77 30.72 6.56 -10.21
N ILE A 78 31.17 5.87 -11.26
CA ILE A 78 31.75 6.52 -12.45
C ILE A 78 30.68 7.33 -13.19
N ILE A 79 29.48 6.76 -13.33
CA ILE A 79 28.35 7.42 -13.99
C ILE A 79 27.88 8.64 -13.17
N SER A 80 27.78 8.52 -11.83
CA SER A 80 27.28 9.58 -10.94
C SER A 80 28.13 10.85 -10.92
N ARG A 81 29.42 10.74 -11.29
CA ARG A 81 30.35 11.87 -11.39
C ARG A 81 30.22 12.68 -12.68
N ARG A 82 29.47 12.19 -13.67
CA ARG A 82 29.29 12.93 -14.91
C ARG A 82 28.59 14.26 -14.58
N PRO A 83 29.11 15.39 -15.10
CA PRO A 83 28.50 16.69 -14.84
C PRO A 83 27.07 16.72 -15.40
N PRO A 84 26.21 17.62 -14.87
CA PRO A 84 24.91 17.91 -15.46
C PRO A 84 24.99 18.16 -16.97
N SER A 85 23.93 17.77 -17.67
CA SER A 85 23.81 17.93 -19.12
C SER A 85 22.43 18.47 -19.47
N PRO A 86 22.19 18.99 -20.69
CA PRO A 86 20.87 19.49 -21.08
C PRO A 86 19.74 18.46 -20.97
N LYS A 87 20.05 17.16 -21.07
CA LYS A 87 19.07 16.07 -20.88
C LYS A 87 18.91 15.62 -19.43
N HIS A 88 19.87 15.96 -18.58
CA HIS A 88 19.92 15.56 -17.16
C HIS A 88 20.42 16.76 -16.35
N SER A 89 19.50 17.70 -16.05
CA SER A 89 19.79 18.98 -15.40
C SER A 89 20.39 18.83 -13.99
N PHE A 90 20.06 17.75 -13.29
CA PHE A 90 20.64 17.39 -11.99
C PHE A 90 21.81 16.41 -12.09
N GLY A 91 22.25 16.06 -13.31
CA GLY A 91 23.29 15.07 -13.55
C GLY A 91 22.84 13.64 -13.27
N PHE A 92 23.80 12.77 -12.94
CA PHE A 92 23.61 11.33 -12.84
C PHE A 92 23.67 10.78 -11.40
N GLY A 93 23.44 11.64 -10.40
CA GLY A 93 23.60 11.27 -8.99
C GLY A 93 22.72 10.07 -8.55
N ARG A 94 21.56 9.86 -9.19
CA ARG A 94 20.66 8.73 -8.91
C ARG A 94 21.20 7.36 -9.36
N ALA A 95 22.26 7.32 -10.17
CA ALA A 95 22.85 6.06 -10.64
C ALA A 95 23.32 5.15 -9.49
N GLU A 96 23.82 5.74 -8.39
CA GLU A 96 24.26 5.01 -7.20
C GLU A 96 23.08 4.26 -6.54
N ALA A 97 21.94 4.93 -6.35
CA ALA A 97 20.75 4.32 -5.78
C ALA A 97 20.14 3.26 -6.70
N LEU A 98 20.14 3.48 -8.02
CA LEU A 98 19.66 2.49 -9.00
C LEU A 98 20.51 1.22 -8.97
N ALA A 99 21.83 1.35 -8.90
CA ALA A 99 22.73 0.21 -8.78
C ALA A 99 22.50 -0.56 -7.47
N ALA A 100 22.34 0.15 -6.34
CA ALA A 100 22.01 -0.49 -5.06
C ALA A 100 20.66 -1.23 -5.13
N PHE A 101 19.65 -0.65 -5.76
CA PHE A 101 18.34 -1.28 -5.95
C PHE A 101 18.43 -2.57 -6.79
N VAL A 102 19.07 -2.52 -7.97
CA VAL A 102 19.26 -3.68 -8.85
C VAL A 102 20.07 -4.77 -8.15
N ASN A 103 21.14 -4.38 -7.44
CA ASN A 103 21.95 -5.32 -6.67
C ASN A 103 21.13 -6.01 -5.58
N SER A 104 20.31 -5.27 -4.84
CA SER A 104 19.44 -5.85 -3.81
C SER A 104 18.43 -6.84 -4.39
N LEU A 105 17.89 -6.60 -5.59
CA LEU A 105 17.02 -7.57 -6.26
C LEU A 105 17.76 -8.86 -6.62
N ALA A 106 18.99 -8.76 -7.13
CA ALA A 106 19.83 -9.93 -7.41
C ALA A 106 20.14 -10.71 -6.12
N MET A 107 20.46 -10.01 -5.03
CA MET A 107 20.69 -10.63 -3.72
C MET A 107 19.44 -11.31 -3.16
N LEU A 108 18.24 -10.75 -3.36
CA LEU A 108 16.99 -11.41 -2.98
C LEU A 108 16.76 -12.71 -3.75
N ALA A 109 17.04 -12.71 -5.05
CA ALA A 109 16.93 -13.92 -5.87
C ALA A 109 17.94 -14.99 -5.42
N LEU A 110 19.19 -14.59 -5.11
CA LEU A 110 20.22 -15.48 -4.58
C LEU A 110 19.81 -16.07 -3.23
N VAL A 111 19.34 -15.24 -2.29
CA VAL A 111 18.87 -15.70 -0.97
C VAL A 111 17.67 -16.64 -1.10
N ALA A 112 16.70 -16.34 -1.97
CA ALA A 112 15.56 -17.20 -2.22
C ALA A 112 15.99 -18.57 -2.76
N TRP A 113 16.95 -18.59 -3.69
CA TRP A 113 17.55 -19.83 -4.18
C TRP A 113 18.23 -20.60 -3.05
N ILE A 114 19.15 -19.98 -2.30
CA ILE A 114 19.86 -20.65 -1.18
C ILE A 114 18.87 -21.21 -0.16
N MET A 115 17.79 -20.49 0.15
CA MET A 115 16.74 -20.98 1.06
C MET A 115 16.01 -22.21 0.51
N VAL A 116 15.66 -22.23 -0.78
CA VAL A 116 15.05 -23.40 -1.44
C VAL A 116 16.00 -24.60 -1.41
N GLU A 117 17.28 -24.39 -1.71
CA GLU A 117 18.32 -25.42 -1.71
C GLU A 117 18.63 -25.94 -0.29
N ALA A 118 18.66 -25.06 0.71
CA ALA A 118 18.84 -25.47 2.09
C ALA A 118 17.64 -26.27 2.61
N VAL A 119 16.42 -25.89 2.22
CA VAL A 119 15.21 -26.65 2.57
C VAL A 119 15.17 -28.01 1.86
N SER A 120 15.57 -28.09 0.59
CA SER A 120 15.60 -29.36 -0.15
C SER A 120 16.55 -30.38 0.48
N ARG A 121 17.69 -29.93 1.04
CA ARG A 121 18.67 -30.77 1.76
C ARG A 121 18.13 -31.47 3.01
N PHE A 122 17.03 -31.00 3.60
CA PHE A 122 16.36 -31.74 4.68
C PHE A 122 15.58 -32.96 4.18
N TYR A 123 15.10 -32.91 2.93
CA TYR A 123 14.31 -33.99 2.33
C TYR A 123 15.18 -34.97 1.54
N ASP A 124 16.24 -34.49 0.88
CA ASP A 124 17.21 -35.31 0.15
C ASP A 124 18.65 -34.99 0.61
N PRO A 125 19.14 -35.66 1.67
CA PRO A 125 20.47 -35.38 2.23
C PRO A 125 21.57 -35.80 1.25
N HIS A 126 22.20 -34.81 0.62
CA HIS A 126 23.39 -35.03 -0.20
C HIS A 126 24.62 -35.20 0.68
N GLN A 127 25.55 -36.08 0.29
CA GLN A 127 26.82 -36.19 1.01
C GLN A 127 27.72 -34.99 0.71
N VAL A 128 27.91 -34.15 1.72
CA VAL A 128 28.86 -33.05 1.76
C VAL A 128 30.20 -33.54 2.34
N ASP A 129 31.30 -33.30 1.62
CA ASP A 129 32.65 -33.55 2.13
C ASP A 129 33.05 -32.45 3.12
N GLY A 130 32.98 -32.78 4.42
CA GLY A 130 33.31 -31.85 5.50
C GLY A 130 34.74 -31.31 5.47
N LEU A 131 35.72 -32.08 4.97
CA LEU A 131 37.11 -31.60 4.85
C LEU A 131 37.19 -30.52 3.77
N THR A 132 36.59 -30.77 2.62
CA THR A 132 36.55 -29.82 1.52
C THR A 132 35.86 -28.52 1.94
N VAL A 133 34.67 -28.58 2.56
CA VAL A 133 33.96 -27.39 3.05
C VAL A 133 34.79 -26.62 4.09
N THR A 134 35.46 -27.31 5.01
CA THR A 134 36.30 -26.67 6.03
C THR A 134 37.47 -25.89 5.43
N VAL A 135 38.19 -26.50 4.48
CA VAL A 135 39.34 -25.86 3.83
C VAL A 135 38.89 -24.64 3.02
N VAL A 136 37.83 -24.79 2.22
CA VAL A 136 37.27 -23.71 1.41
C VAL A 136 36.82 -22.54 2.29
N ALA A 137 36.00 -22.82 3.30
CA ALA A 137 35.51 -21.79 4.22
C ALA A 137 36.65 -21.08 4.98
N ALA A 138 37.74 -21.77 5.32
CA ALA A 138 38.89 -21.17 5.97
C ALA A 138 39.65 -20.19 5.05
N ILE A 139 39.81 -20.54 3.76
CA ILE A 139 40.45 -19.66 2.78
C ILE A 139 39.56 -18.44 2.51
N GLY A 140 38.26 -18.65 2.27
CA GLY A 140 37.29 -17.55 2.09
C GLY A 140 37.25 -16.60 3.29
N LEU A 141 37.25 -17.14 4.52
CA LEU A 141 37.33 -16.36 5.75
C LEU A 141 38.59 -15.47 5.78
N LEU A 142 39.76 -16.04 5.48
CA LEU A 142 41.02 -15.31 5.48
C LEU A 142 41.01 -14.17 4.45
N MET A 143 40.45 -14.41 3.27
CA MET A 143 40.34 -13.39 2.23
C MET A 143 39.39 -12.27 2.60
N ASN A 144 38.20 -12.60 3.10
CA ASN A 144 37.25 -11.60 3.56
C ASN A 144 37.83 -10.76 4.71
N ILE A 145 38.70 -11.32 5.57
CA ILE A 145 39.45 -10.56 6.59
C ILE A 145 40.41 -9.57 5.92
N VAL A 146 41.14 -9.98 4.88
CA VAL A 146 42.06 -9.11 4.13
C VAL A 146 41.29 -7.96 3.46
N VAL A 147 40.18 -8.25 2.79
CA VAL A 147 39.34 -7.23 2.14
C VAL A 147 38.76 -6.27 3.18
N ALA A 148 38.23 -6.78 4.30
CA ALA A 148 37.73 -5.96 5.40
C ALA A 148 38.84 -5.05 5.98
N TRP A 149 40.05 -5.58 6.14
CA TRP A 149 41.20 -4.82 6.63
C TRP A 149 41.59 -3.69 5.66
N VAL A 150 41.63 -3.95 4.34
CA VAL A 150 41.90 -2.94 3.32
C VAL A 150 40.83 -1.84 3.36
N LEU A 151 39.54 -2.20 3.42
CA LEU A 151 38.44 -1.26 3.44
C LEU A 151 38.35 -0.46 4.75
N SER A 152 38.75 -1.04 5.89
CA SER A 152 38.72 -0.38 7.22
C SER A 152 39.63 0.85 7.34
N ARG A 153 40.59 1.01 6.42
CA ARG A 153 41.55 2.12 6.41
C ARG A 153 40.95 3.47 5.99
N ASP A 154 39.79 3.47 5.33
CA ASP A 154 39.07 4.70 4.95
C ASP A 154 37.77 4.85 5.73
N LYS A 155 37.85 5.55 6.87
CA LYS A 155 36.73 5.76 7.81
C LYS A 155 35.77 6.88 7.39
N LYS A 156 36.09 7.65 6.33
CA LYS A 156 35.33 8.87 5.97
C LYS A 156 34.35 8.66 4.81
N SER A 157 34.47 7.58 4.04
CA SER A 157 33.57 7.34 2.90
C SER A 157 32.36 6.48 3.29
N VAL A 158 31.16 6.94 2.94
CA VAL A 158 29.92 6.16 3.10
C VAL A 158 29.96 4.88 2.26
N ASN A 159 30.54 4.94 1.06
CA ASN A 159 30.68 3.77 0.18
C ASN A 159 31.63 2.71 0.75
N THR A 160 32.73 3.10 1.42
CA THR A 160 33.63 2.13 2.05
C THR A 160 32.97 1.48 3.27
N ARG A 161 32.13 2.22 4.01
CA ARG A 161 31.32 1.66 5.09
C ARG A 161 30.29 0.65 4.57
N ALA A 162 29.61 0.96 3.46
CA ALA A 162 28.67 0.04 2.82
C ALA A 162 29.35 -1.25 2.32
N ALA A 163 30.50 -1.12 1.63
CA ALA A 163 31.29 -2.26 1.20
C ALA A 163 31.81 -3.09 2.40
N LEU A 164 32.20 -2.45 3.50
CA LEU A 164 32.64 -3.13 4.72
C LEU A 164 31.51 -3.94 5.37
N VAL A 165 30.29 -3.40 5.41
CA VAL A 165 29.11 -4.13 5.94
C VAL A 165 28.81 -5.36 5.10
N HIS A 166 28.96 -5.27 3.78
CA HIS A 166 28.82 -6.42 2.87
C HIS A 166 29.85 -7.51 3.18
N VAL A 167 31.14 -7.16 3.22
CA VAL A 167 32.22 -8.11 3.55
C VAL A 167 32.05 -8.71 4.95
N MET A 168 31.49 -7.96 5.91
CA MET A 168 31.15 -8.51 7.24
C MET A 168 30.05 -9.58 7.17
N GLY A 169 29.10 -9.46 6.24
CA GLY A 169 28.12 -10.50 5.95
C GLY A 169 28.77 -11.78 5.43
N ASP A 170 29.72 -11.64 4.48
CA ASP A 170 30.44 -12.79 3.92
C ASP A 170 31.33 -13.45 4.96
N LEU A 171 31.96 -12.68 5.84
CA LEU A 171 32.71 -13.21 6.98
C LEU A 171 31.85 -14.09 7.89
N LEU A 172 30.63 -13.64 8.21
CA LEU A 172 29.68 -14.43 9.00
C LEU A 172 29.29 -15.71 8.25
N GLY A 173 29.10 -15.62 6.93
CA GLY A 173 28.88 -16.77 6.05
C GLY A 173 30.03 -17.78 6.10
N SER A 174 31.27 -17.32 5.92
CA SER A 174 32.47 -18.18 5.98
C SER A 174 32.65 -18.83 7.35
N VAL A 175 32.36 -18.12 8.45
CA VAL A 175 32.38 -18.71 9.80
C VAL A 175 31.32 -19.81 9.95
N ALA A 176 30.10 -19.56 9.47
CA ALA A 176 29.03 -20.55 9.53
C ALA A 176 29.38 -21.80 8.69
N ALA A 177 29.90 -21.63 7.48
CA ALA A 177 30.35 -22.72 6.63
C ALA A 177 31.51 -23.51 7.29
N LEU A 178 32.46 -22.83 7.94
CA LEU A 178 33.56 -23.46 8.65
C LEU A 178 33.05 -24.31 9.83
N ILE A 179 32.10 -23.80 10.60
CA ILE A 179 31.44 -24.54 11.69
C ILE A 179 30.72 -25.78 11.13
N ALA A 180 29.96 -25.64 10.04
CA ALA A 180 29.31 -26.76 9.37
C ALA A 180 30.32 -27.84 8.95
N GLY A 181 31.40 -27.45 8.27
CA GLY A 181 32.44 -28.37 7.81
C GLY A 181 33.08 -29.16 8.96
N ILE A 182 33.46 -28.48 10.05
CA ILE A 182 34.05 -29.11 11.23
C ILE A 182 33.06 -30.09 11.89
N VAL A 183 31.79 -29.70 12.05
CA VAL A 183 30.76 -30.56 12.64
C VAL A 183 30.53 -31.80 11.77
N ILE A 184 30.44 -31.64 10.45
CA ILE A 184 30.28 -32.76 9.52
C ILE A 184 31.49 -33.69 9.60
N GLN A 185 32.71 -33.15 9.63
CA GLN A 185 33.93 -33.94 9.69
C GLN A 185 34.05 -34.75 10.99
N LEU A 186 33.66 -34.18 12.13
CA LEU A 186 33.78 -34.85 13.44
C LEU A 186 32.61 -35.79 13.75
N THR A 187 31.40 -35.49 13.27
CA THR A 187 30.17 -36.17 13.71
C THR A 187 29.39 -36.86 12.59
N GLY A 188 29.66 -36.50 11.32
CA GLY A 188 28.85 -36.90 10.17
C GLY A 188 27.44 -36.28 10.16
N TRP A 189 27.15 -35.29 11.00
CA TRP A 189 25.82 -34.69 11.12
C TRP A 189 25.53 -33.70 9.98
N MET A 190 25.10 -34.22 8.84
CA MET A 190 24.82 -33.47 7.60
C MET A 190 23.83 -32.30 7.72
N PRO A 191 22.75 -32.37 8.53
CA PRO A 191 21.77 -31.28 8.62
C PRO A 191 22.31 -29.93 9.10
N ILE A 192 23.49 -29.88 9.75
CA ILE A 192 24.09 -28.62 10.21
C ILE A 192 24.30 -27.62 9.07
N ASP A 193 24.66 -28.11 7.88
CA ASP A 193 24.94 -27.28 6.71
C ASP A 193 23.67 -26.56 6.24
N ALA A 194 22.54 -27.25 6.17
CA ALA A 194 21.25 -26.65 5.85
C ALA A 194 20.80 -25.63 6.90
N ILE A 195 20.96 -25.95 8.20
CA ILE A 195 20.59 -25.06 9.31
C ILE A 195 21.40 -23.75 9.26
N LEU A 196 22.72 -23.86 9.10
CA LEU A 196 23.60 -22.72 9.05
C LEU A 196 23.43 -21.90 7.76
N SER A 197 23.15 -22.57 6.62
CA SER A 197 22.79 -21.89 5.36
C SER A 197 21.52 -21.06 5.50
N ILE A 198 20.48 -21.57 6.17
CA ILE A 198 19.25 -20.81 6.47
C ILE A 198 19.56 -19.63 7.39
N LEU A 199 20.35 -19.83 8.44
CA LEU A 199 20.72 -18.78 9.37
C LEU A 199 21.44 -17.61 8.65
N VAL A 200 22.45 -17.91 7.85
CA VAL A 200 23.19 -16.90 7.06
C VAL A 200 22.26 -16.21 6.06
N SER A 201 21.42 -16.98 5.36
CA SER A 201 20.44 -16.45 4.40
C SER A 201 19.48 -15.45 5.04
N LEU A 202 19.01 -15.71 6.27
CA LEU A 202 18.14 -14.78 7.01
C LEU A 202 18.85 -13.47 7.43
N LEU A 203 20.14 -13.56 7.77
CA LEU A 203 20.95 -12.38 8.09
C LEU A 203 21.17 -11.51 6.84
N ILE A 204 21.52 -12.13 5.71
CA ILE A 204 21.66 -11.46 4.42
C ILE A 204 20.31 -10.85 4.02
N LEU A 205 19.21 -11.60 4.12
CA LEU A 205 17.86 -11.14 3.79
C LEU A 205 17.50 -9.84 4.53
N LYS A 206 17.74 -9.79 5.84
CA LYS A 206 17.47 -8.61 6.66
C LYS A 206 18.24 -7.38 6.15
N SER A 207 19.52 -7.54 5.85
CA SER A 207 20.37 -6.47 5.32
C SER A 207 19.89 -6.00 3.94
N THR A 208 19.64 -6.95 3.04
CA THR A 208 19.17 -6.70 1.68
C THR A 208 17.82 -5.97 1.65
N ILE A 209 16.86 -6.36 2.50
CA ILE A 209 15.57 -5.67 2.60
C ILE A 209 15.73 -4.23 3.09
N SER A 210 16.63 -3.95 4.03
CA SER A 210 16.91 -2.59 4.50
C SER A 210 17.41 -1.72 3.34
N ILE A 211 18.45 -2.19 2.65
CA ILE A 211 19.07 -1.47 1.52
C ILE A 211 18.08 -1.30 0.37
N LEU A 212 17.26 -2.33 0.08
CA LEU A 212 16.22 -2.26 -0.94
C LEU A 212 15.19 -1.18 -0.62
N ARG A 213 14.70 -1.14 0.63
CA ARG A 213 13.73 -0.13 1.08
C ARG A 213 14.31 1.27 1.01
N GLU A 214 15.55 1.46 1.46
CA GLU A 214 16.24 2.76 1.39
C GLU A 214 16.45 3.22 -0.06
N SER A 215 16.92 2.33 -0.94
CA SER A 215 17.16 2.65 -2.35
C SER A 215 15.85 2.91 -3.11
N TYR A 216 14.80 2.12 -2.83
CA TYR A 216 13.46 2.33 -3.36
C TYR A 216 12.89 3.69 -2.93
N HIS A 217 12.97 4.00 -1.64
CA HIS A 217 12.48 5.25 -1.07
C HIS A 217 13.16 6.47 -1.71
N PHE A 218 14.48 6.39 -1.91
CA PHE A 218 15.25 7.40 -2.61
C PHE A 218 14.83 7.54 -4.09
N LEU A 219 14.64 6.43 -4.81
CA LEU A 219 14.23 6.44 -6.22
C LEU A 219 12.82 7.00 -6.42
N MET A 220 11.94 6.82 -5.43
CA MET A 220 10.56 7.33 -5.42
C MET A 220 10.45 8.77 -4.90
N GLU A 221 11.56 9.49 -4.79
CA GLU A 221 11.60 10.89 -4.34
C GLU A 221 11.02 11.07 -2.92
N GLY A 222 11.18 10.05 -2.07
CA GLY A 222 10.69 10.07 -0.71
C GLY A 222 11.46 11.07 0.18
N VAL A 223 10.77 11.58 1.20
CA VAL A 223 11.36 12.49 2.20
C VAL A 223 12.54 11.81 2.90
N PRO A 224 13.73 12.43 2.97
CA PRO A 224 14.90 11.82 3.59
C PRO A 224 14.64 11.39 5.04
N LEU A 225 15.11 10.19 5.42
CA LEU A 225 14.76 9.56 6.72
C LEU A 225 15.16 10.38 7.96
N HIS A 226 16.10 11.32 7.82
CA HIS A 226 16.57 12.18 8.90
C HIS A 226 15.80 13.52 8.99
N ILE A 227 14.91 13.80 8.03
CA ILE A 227 14.12 15.03 7.97
C ILE A 227 12.68 14.74 8.39
N ASP A 228 12.22 15.46 9.41
CA ASP A 228 10.80 15.45 9.81
C ASP A 228 10.02 16.43 8.94
N TYR A 229 9.29 15.90 7.95
CA TYR A 229 8.45 16.67 7.02
C TYR A 229 7.46 17.61 7.73
N LEU A 230 6.81 17.15 8.80
CA LEU A 230 5.81 17.95 9.51
C LEU A 230 6.49 19.08 10.28
N GLN A 231 7.65 18.81 10.87
CA GLN A 231 8.44 19.84 11.54
C GLN A 231 8.94 20.91 10.57
N VAL A 232 9.39 20.53 9.36
CA VAL A 232 9.78 21.49 8.30
C VAL A 232 8.61 22.41 7.95
N GLY A 233 7.43 21.84 7.66
CA GLY A 233 6.24 22.63 7.36
C GLY A 233 5.81 23.56 8.49
N ASN A 234 5.89 23.09 9.74
CA ASN A 234 5.58 23.91 10.92
C ASN A 234 6.60 25.04 11.12
N ASP A 235 7.89 24.77 10.93
CA ASP A 235 8.93 25.80 11.07
C ASP A 235 8.81 26.87 9.98
N LEU A 236 8.48 26.49 8.75
CA LEU A 236 8.20 27.42 7.65
C LEU A 236 7.03 28.35 8.00
N LYS A 237 5.92 27.81 8.54
CA LYS A 237 4.76 28.59 8.98
C LYS A 237 5.08 29.57 10.11
N ASN A 238 6.11 29.29 10.91
CA ASN A 238 6.52 30.15 12.02
C ASN A 238 7.52 31.23 11.62
N VAL A 239 7.93 31.30 10.35
CA VAL A 239 8.80 32.39 9.86
C VAL A 239 7.98 33.68 9.74
N PRO A 240 8.43 34.81 10.34
CA PRO A 240 7.72 36.08 10.22
C PRO A 240 7.53 36.52 8.76
N GLY A 241 6.28 36.80 8.40
CA GLY A 241 5.84 37.17 7.05
C GLY A 241 5.23 36.02 6.24
N VAL A 242 5.31 34.78 6.72
CA VAL A 242 4.65 33.62 6.09
C VAL A 242 3.22 33.51 6.62
N LEU A 243 2.25 33.52 5.70
CA LEU A 243 0.81 33.35 6.01
C LEU A 243 0.40 31.89 5.89
N ALA A 244 0.86 31.20 4.84
CA ALA A 244 0.59 29.79 4.60
C ALA A 244 1.74 29.11 3.86
N VAL A 245 1.73 27.77 3.90
CA VAL A 245 2.68 26.89 3.21
C VAL A 245 1.87 25.76 2.58
N HIS A 246 2.00 25.58 1.27
CA HIS A 246 1.31 24.55 0.50
C HIS A 246 2.21 24.04 -0.64
N ASP A 247 1.77 22.95 -1.28
CA ASP A 247 2.55 22.21 -2.28
C ASP A 247 4.01 21.93 -1.87
N LEU A 248 4.22 21.61 -0.59
CA LEU A 248 5.55 21.38 -0.03
C LEU A 248 6.04 19.97 -0.37
N HIS A 249 7.17 19.88 -1.09
CA HIS A 249 7.84 18.63 -1.39
C HIS A 249 9.29 18.68 -0.93
N VAL A 250 9.74 17.61 -0.27
CA VAL A 250 11.11 17.46 0.23
C VAL A 250 11.64 16.12 -0.24
N TRP A 251 12.79 16.11 -0.90
CA TRP A 251 13.41 14.89 -1.41
C TRP A 251 14.94 14.98 -1.33
N GLU A 252 15.62 13.89 -1.61
CA GLU A 252 17.08 13.88 -1.79
C GLU A 252 17.43 13.87 -3.27
N MET A 253 18.16 14.89 -3.75
CA MET A 253 18.61 14.94 -5.15
C MET A 253 19.71 13.92 -5.42
N THR A 254 20.67 13.86 -4.50
CA THR A 254 21.75 12.87 -4.45
C THR A 254 21.90 12.43 -2.99
N PRO A 255 22.48 11.25 -2.71
CA PRO A 255 22.59 10.76 -1.34
C PRO A 255 23.22 11.81 -0.42
N SER A 256 22.54 12.15 0.68
CA SER A 256 22.92 13.20 1.65
C SER A 256 22.80 14.65 1.19
N PHE A 257 22.09 14.92 0.09
CA PHE A 257 21.81 16.28 -0.40
C PHE A 257 20.31 16.49 -0.54
N PRO A 258 19.63 16.92 0.54
CA PRO A 258 18.21 17.21 0.52
C PRO A 258 17.91 18.50 -0.26
N ALA A 259 16.76 18.50 -0.93
CA ALA A 259 16.18 19.60 -1.66
C ALA A 259 14.71 19.79 -1.25
N LEU A 260 14.22 21.02 -1.40
CA LEU A 260 12.87 21.41 -1.03
C LEU A 260 12.27 22.32 -2.10
N ILE A 261 11.02 22.04 -2.46
CA ILE A 261 10.18 22.94 -3.25
C ILE A 261 8.84 23.16 -2.57
N GLY A 262 8.21 24.28 -2.86
CA GLY A 262 6.84 24.53 -2.44
C GLY A 262 6.44 25.99 -2.55
N HIS A 263 5.24 26.27 -2.10
CA HIS A 263 4.61 27.58 -2.23
C HIS A 263 4.50 28.23 -0.84
N ILE A 264 4.76 29.53 -0.77
CA ILE A 264 4.70 30.34 0.44
C ILE A 264 3.76 31.50 0.20
N GLU A 265 2.68 31.57 0.96
CA GLU A 265 1.76 32.71 0.93
C GLU A 265 2.31 33.85 1.80
N ILE A 266 2.32 35.06 1.25
CA ILE A 266 2.83 36.30 1.87
C ILE A 266 1.84 37.45 1.64
N GLU A 267 1.94 38.51 2.44
CA GLU A 267 1.03 39.66 2.31
C GLU A 267 1.42 40.57 1.14
N GLN A 268 2.72 40.81 0.92
CA GLN A 268 3.21 41.72 -0.11
C GLN A 268 4.49 41.20 -0.76
N MET A 269 4.57 41.27 -2.09
CA MET A 269 5.75 40.80 -2.84
C MET A 269 7.05 41.54 -2.49
N SER A 270 6.96 42.77 -1.98
CA SER A 270 8.11 43.55 -1.52
C SER A 270 8.85 42.91 -0.34
N GLU A 271 8.18 42.08 0.45
CA GLU A 271 8.75 41.43 1.64
C GLU A 271 9.49 40.11 1.30
N TRP A 272 9.23 39.56 0.11
CA TRP A 272 9.72 38.23 -0.29
C TRP A 272 11.24 38.04 -0.13
N PRO A 273 12.12 38.98 -0.55
CA PRO A 273 13.57 38.77 -0.43
C PRO A 273 14.03 38.56 1.02
N GLU A 274 13.44 39.28 1.97
CA GLU A 274 13.80 39.17 3.39
C GLU A 274 13.23 37.90 4.02
N ILE A 275 12.00 37.53 3.66
CA ILE A 275 11.37 36.28 4.08
C ILE A 275 12.17 35.08 3.57
N MET A 276 12.54 35.05 2.28
CA MET A 276 13.33 33.99 1.68
C MET A 276 14.71 33.84 2.35
N ALA A 277 15.37 34.95 2.69
CA ALA A 277 16.65 34.91 3.41
C ALA A 277 16.51 34.24 4.78
N ARG A 278 15.45 34.57 5.55
CA ARG A 278 15.16 33.91 6.85
C ARG A 278 14.84 32.42 6.68
N ILE A 279 14.04 32.08 5.66
CA ILE A 279 13.69 30.68 5.37
C ILE A 279 14.95 29.87 5.03
N ASN A 280 15.81 30.36 4.13
CA ASN A 280 17.04 29.67 3.73
C ASN A 280 17.98 29.45 4.91
N GLU A 281 18.16 30.46 5.77
CA GLU A 281 18.99 30.32 6.96
C GLU A 281 18.43 29.26 7.93
N MET A 282 17.11 29.30 8.17
CA MET A 282 16.43 28.33 9.04
C MET A 282 16.52 26.91 8.49
N LEU A 283 16.21 26.71 7.20
CA LEU A 283 16.24 25.40 6.54
C LEU A 283 17.64 24.80 6.54
N LEU A 284 18.67 25.61 6.29
CA LEU A 284 20.05 25.16 6.34
C LEU A 284 20.49 24.80 7.77
N ASN A 285 20.24 25.67 8.74
CA ASN A 285 20.75 25.51 10.11
C ASN A 285 20.00 24.43 10.90
N LYS A 286 18.68 24.32 10.72
CA LYS A 286 17.83 23.41 11.50
C LYS A 286 17.59 22.07 10.83
N HIS A 287 17.46 22.07 9.50
CA HIS A 287 17.06 20.88 8.73
C HIS A 287 18.14 20.38 7.77
N GLY A 288 19.25 21.12 7.59
CA GLY A 288 20.32 20.75 6.68
C GLY A 288 19.93 20.85 5.20
N ILE A 289 18.85 21.56 4.87
CA ILE A 289 18.37 21.72 3.48
C ILE A 289 18.99 22.98 2.88
N ASP A 290 19.84 22.78 1.86
CA ASP A 290 20.58 23.85 1.19
C ASP A 290 20.01 24.19 -0.20
N HIS A 291 19.33 23.23 -0.86
CA HIS A 291 18.75 23.47 -2.19
C HIS A 291 17.24 23.71 -2.08
N VAL A 292 16.84 24.98 -2.16
CA VAL A 292 15.47 25.42 -1.86
C VAL A 292 14.93 26.24 -3.03
N THR A 293 13.77 25.86 -3.57
CA THR A 293 13.02 26.69 -4.53
C THR A 293 11.62 26.91 -4.01
N LEU A 294 11.31 28.13 -3.57
CA LEU A 294 10.00 28.49 -3.06
C LEU A 294 9.37 29.53 -3.96
N GLN A 295 8.09 29.31 -4.31
CA GLN A 295 7.30 30.26 -5.07
C GLN A 295 6.49 31.14 -4.10
N PRO A 296 6.68 32.48 -4.09
CA PRO A 296 5.83 33.37 -3.32
C PRO A 296 4.47 33.57 -3.99
N GLU A 297 3.42 33.60 -3.18
CA GLU A 297 2.05 33.92 -3.59
C GLU A 297 1.50 35.04 -2.70
N ILE A 298 0.84 36.03 -3.30
CA ILE A 298 0.28 37.16 -2.55
C ILE A 298 -1.14 36.81 -2.13
N ALA A 299 -1.45 36.92 -0.84
CA ALA A 299 -2.79 36.70 -0.31
C ALA A 299 -3.83 37.54 -1.08
N GLY A 300 -4.75 36.87 -1.77
CA GLY A 300 -5.86 37.51 -2.50
C GLY A 300 -5.53 38.09 -3.88
N MET A 301 -4.32 37.89 -4.43
CA MET A 301 -4.02 38.18 -5.84
C MET A 301 -3.75 36.88 -6.61
N VAL A 302 -4.72 36.53 -7.46
CA VAL A 302 -4.73 35.52 -8.53
C VAL A 302 -5.53 34.25 -8.21
N ASP A 303 -6.59 34.12 -9.02
CA ASP A 303 -7.33 32.93 -9.47
C ASP A 303 -6.63 31.61 -9.15
N GLU A 304 -7.39 30.76 -8.46
CA GLU A 304 -7.12 29.34 -8.36
C GLU A 304 -6.98 28.76 -9.78
N HIS A 305 -5.75 28.60 -10.26
CA HIS A 305 -5.44 27.58 -11.27
C HIS A 305 -5.54 26.19 -10.63
N THR A 306 -6.72 25.88 -10.12
CA THR A 306 -7.20 24.52 -9.97
C THR A 306 -7.66 24.10 -11.36
N HIS A 307 -6.96 23.14 -11.97
CA HIS A 307 -7.52 22.40 -13.10
C HIS A 307 -8.81 21.73 -12.61
N GLY A 308 -9.94 22.42 -12.78
CA GLY A 308 -11.23 22.00 -12.25
C GLY A 308 -12.29 23.09 -12.07
N GLU A 309 -12.14 24.30 -12.64
CA GLU A 309 -13.22 25.30 -12.60
C GLU A 309 -14.16 25.19 -13.82
N GLU A 310 -15.04 24.20 -13.77
CA GLU A 310 -16.45 24.47 -14.00
C GLU A 310 -17.11 24.25 -12.63
N LEU A 311 -17.70 25.30 -12.04
CA LEU A 311 -18.64 25.30 -10.88
C LEU A 311 -18.22 26.15 -9.67
N GLU A 312 -17.97 27.45 -9.84
CA GLU A 312 -18.14 28.41 -8.72
C GLU A 312 -19.30 29.41 -8.91
N ASP A 313 -20.06 29.32 -10.01
CA ASP A 313 -21.20 30.22 -10.25
C ASP A 313 -22.57 29.73 -9.68
N GLU A 314 -22.59 28.76 -8.75
CA GLU A 314 -23.83 28.40 -8.03
C GLU A 314 -23.62 28.05 -6.55
N ILE A 315 -23.36 29.05 -5.70
CA ILE A 315 -23.75 28.97 -4.28
C ILE A 315 -24.59 30.20 -3.89
N LYS A 316 -25.74 30.30 -4.55
CA LYS A 316 -27.02 30.47 -3.86
C LYS A 316 -27.74 29.13 -3.87
N LYS A 317 -27.21 28.12 -3.18
CA LYS A 317 -27.87 26.80 -3.11
C LYS A 317 -29.13 26.93 -2.27
N SER A 318 -30.28 26.78 -2.92
CA SER A 318 -31.59 26.73 -2.31
C SER A 318 -31.67 25.62 -1.24
N ASN A 319 -32.67 25.70 -0.35
CA ASN A 319 -33.07 24.64 0.58
C ASN A 319 -33.57 23.38 -0.18
N VAL A 320 -32.71 22.71 -0.94
CA VAL A 320 -33.04 21.45 -1.61
C VAL A 320 -32.98 20.34 -0.58
N ILE A 321 -34.05 19.56 -0.49
CA ILE A 321 -34.10 18.33 0.30
C ILE A 321 -34.26 17.19 -0.68
N HIS A 322 -33.33 16.24 -0.64
CA HIS A 322 -33.37 15.05 -1.48
C HIS A 322 -34.30 13.99 -0.88
N HIS A 323 -35.03 13.28 -1.73
CA HIS A 323 -36.02 12.27 -1.33
C HIS A 323 -35.75 10.89 -1.95
N GLY A 324 -34.48 10.56 -2.13
CA GLY A 324 -34.02 9.36 -2.85
C GLY A 324 -33.64 9.67 -4.29
N ASP A 325 -33.16 10.88 -4.54
CA ASP A 325 -32.71 11.30 -5.86
C ASP A 325 -31.42 10.57 -6.22
N THR A 326 -31.28 10.19 -7.49
CA THR A 326 -30.12 9.47 -8.00
C THR A 326 -29.10 10.43 -8.61
N PHE A 327 -27.85 10.28 -8.19
CA PHE A 327 -26.69 11.03 -8.65
C PHE A 327 -25.61 10.08 -9.13
N PHE A 328 -24.56 10.62 -9.74
CA PHE A 328 -23.44 9.83 -10.26
C PHE A 328 -22.12 10.49 -9.91
N VAL A 329 -21.14 9.66 -9.56
CA VAL A 329 -19.74 10.04 -9.40
C VAL A 329 -18.88 9.26 -10.40
N THR A 330 -17.86 9.92 -10.95
CA THR A 330 -16.85 9.24 -11.78
C THR A 330 -15.79 8.63 -10.88
N CYS A 331 -15.66 7.31 -10.97
CA CYS A 331 -14.64 6.50 -10.30
C CYS A 331 -13.60 6.03 -11.31
N THR A 332 -12.48 5.49 -10.82
CA THR A 332 -11.42 4.96 -11.68
C THR A 332 -11.06 3.54 -11.27
N SER A 333 -10.84 2.69 -12.28
CA SER A 333 -10.28 1.35 -12.14
C SER A 333 -9.04 1.19 -13.03
N PRO A 334 -8.27 0.09 -12.90
CA PRO A 334 -7.19 -0.23 -13.85
C PRO A 334 -7.61 -0.27 -15.33
N ASP A 335 -8.90 -0.50 -15.62
CA ASP A 335 -9.44 -0.55 -16.99
C ASP A 335 -9.92 0.82 -17.52
N GLY A 336 -9.78 1.87 -16.70
CA GLY A 336 -10.23 3.23 -17.00
C GLY A 336 -11.37 3.71 -16.10
N PRO A 337 -11.94 4.89 -16.41
CA PRO A 337 -13.01 5.50 -15.62
C PRO A 337 -14.36 4.79 -15.82
N HIS A 338 -15.18 4.80 -14.78
CA HIS A 338 -16.55 4.29 -14.77
C HIS A 338 -17.45 5.15 -13.89
N ARG A 339 -18.76 5.18 -14.16
CA ARG A 339 -19.72 5.90 -13.32
C ARG A 339 -20.29 4.99 -12.22
N MET A 340 -20.32 5.51 -11.00
CA MET A 340 -21.02 4.89 -9.88
C MET A 340 -22.21 5.76 -9.49
N ALA A 341 -23.40 5.19 -9.48
CA ALA A 341 -24.61 5.82 -9.01
C ALA A 341 -24.68 5.85 -7.48
N TYR A 342 -25.33 6.86 -6.92
CA TYR A 342 -25.71 6.89 -5.51
C TYR A 342 -27.06 7.59 -5.32
N HIS A 343 -27.82 7.14 -4.33
CA HIS A 343 -29.13 7.69 -4.00
C HIS A 343 -29.02 8.50 -2.71
N ALA A 344 -29.63 9.69 -2.66
CA ALA A 344 -29.48 10.58 -1.52
C ALA A 344 -30.81 11.02 -0.89
N TRP A 345 -30.79 11.18 0.44
CA TRP A 345 -31.90 11.71 1.23
C TRP A 345 -31.42 12.80 2.18
N GLY A 346 -32.26 13.82 2.40
CA GLY A 346 -31.97 14.92 3.32
C GLY A 346 -31.30 16.12 2.65
N ASN A 347 -30.83 17.06 3.47
CA ASN A 347 -30.21 18.30 3.01
C ASN A 347 -28.73 18.07 2.65
N PRO A 348 -28.27 18.34 1.42
CA PRO A 348 -26.87 18.14 1.03
C PRO A 348 -25.89 19.05 1.80
N ASN A 349 -26.37 20.13 2.42
CA ASN A 349 -25.56 21.00 3.28
C ASN A 349 -25.47 20.50 4.74
N ASN A 350 -26.07 19.35 5.09
CA ASN A 350 -25.96 18.81 6.44
C ASN A 350 -24.52 18.32 6.67
N PRO A 351 -23.81 18.83 7.70
CA PRO A 351 -22.43 18.43 7.97
C PRO A 351 -22.30 16.96 8.44
N LYS A 352 -23.41 16.33 8.85
CA LYS A 352 -23.46 14.91 9.21
C LYS A 352 -23.85 14.09 7.99
N VAL A 353 -22.91 13.33 7.45
CA VAL A 353 -23.15 12.43 6.32
C VAL A 353 -23.12 10.97 6.76
N LEU A 354 -24.16 10.22 6.42
CA LEU A 354 -24.26 8.78 6.65
C LEU A 354 -24.17 8.04 5.31
N VAL A 355 -23.13 7.22 5.14
CA VAL A 355 -22.93 6.40 3.94
C VAL A 355 -23.43 4.98 4.20
N CYS A 356 -24.43 4.53 3.44
CA CYS A 356 -25.07 3.23 3.60
C CYS A 356 -24.76 2.31 2.41
N VAL A 357 -23.90 1.31 2.61
CA VAL A 357 -23.38 0.43 1.55
C VAL A 357 -23.98 -0.97 1.63
N HIS A 358 -24.51 -1.44 0.50
CA HIS A 358 -25.35 -2.63 0.41
C HIS A 358 -24.54 -3.95 0.27
N GLY A 359 -25.26 -5.08 0.28
CA GLY A 359 -24.70 -6.43 0.09
C GLY A 359 -24.41 -6.81 -1.36
N LEU A 360 -23.77 -7.97 -1.58
CA LEU A 360 -23.15 -8.37 -2.86
C LEU A 360 -24.05 -8.25 -4.10
N THR A 361 -25.29 -8.75 -4.01
CA THR A 361 -26.29 -8.79 -5.10
C THR A 361 -27.37 -7.72 -4.95
N ARG A 362 -27.13 -6.75 -4.08
CA ARG A 362 -28.10 -5.73 -3.67
C ARG A 362 -27.77 -4.38 -4.32
N ARG A 363 -28.49 -3.33 -3.92
CA ARG A 363 -28.26 -1.94 -4.34
C ARG A 363 -28.61 -0.96 -3.22
N GLY A 364 -28.27 0.32 -3.37
CA GLY A 364 -28.45 1.37 -2.36
C GLY A 364 -29.90 1.57 -1.90
N SER A 365 -30.89 1.21 -2.72
CA SER A 365 -32.30 1.27 -2.35
C SER A 365 -32.69 0.37 -1.17
N ASP A 366 -31.87 -0.62 -0.79
CA ASP A 366 -32.07 -1.43 0.42
C ASP A 366 -32.26 -0.55 1.67
N PHE A 367 -31.60 0.61 1.68
CA PHE A 367 -31.62 1.54 2.80
C PHE A 367 -32.75 2.55 2.72
N LYS A 368 -33.69 2.48 1.78
CA LYS A 368 -34.75 3.50 1.62
C LYS A 368 -35.47 3.82 2.93
N THR A 369 -35.94 2.81 3.66
CA THR A 369 -36.65 3.00 4.93
C THR A 369 -35.75 3.64 6.00
N LEU A 370 -34.52 3.16 6.13
CA LEU A 370 -33.52 3.72 7.05
C LEU A 370 -33.17 5.16 6.69
N ALA A 371 -32.87 5.43 5.43
CA ALA A 371 -32.45 6.73 4.92
C ALA A 371 -33.54 7.78 5.11
N GLN A 372 -34.80 7.44 4.82
CA GLN A 372 -35.94 8.31 5.12
C GLN A 372 -36.02 8.65 6.60
N ALA A 373 -35.85 7.65 7.48
CA ALA A 373 -35.91 7.85 8.91
C ALA A 373 -34.72 8.69 9.45
N MET A 374 -33.54 8.58 8.85
CA MET A 374 -32.31 9.27 9.24
C MET A 374 -32.15 10.66 8.61
N SER A 375 -32.86 10.95 7.52
CA SER A 375 -32.67 12.14 6.66
C SER A 375 -32.93 13.50 7.33
N ASN A 376 -33.62 13.51 8.48
CA ASN A 376 -33.79 14.72 9.28
C ASN A 376 -32.51 15.11 10.02
N ASP A 377 -31.67 14.13 10.39
CA ASP A 377 -30.48 14.31 11.20
C ASP A 377 -29.19 14.21 10.38
N TYR A 378 -29.23 13.47 9.26
CA TYR A 378 -28.12 13.19 8.36
C TYR A 378 -28.45 13.55 6.91
N TYR A 379 -27.44 13.91 6.13
CA TYR A 379 -27.46 13.68 4.70
C TYR A 379 -27.09 12.22 4.45
N VAL A 380 -28.04 11.42 3.95
CA VAL A 380 -27.85 9.97 3.81
C VAL A 380 -27.54 9.66 2.35
N VAL A 381 -26.43 8.96 2.11
CA VAL A 381 -25.93 8.60 0.79
C VAL A 381 -25.84 7.09 0.68
N CYS A 382 -26.54 6.51 -0.30
CA CYS A 382 -26.62 5.07 -0.52
C CYS A 382 -26.09 4.74 -1.92
N PRO A 383 -24.80 4.42 -2.08
CA PRO A 383 -24.24 4.06 -3.38
C PRO A 383 -24.80 2.75 -3.92
N ASP A 384 -24.98 2.68 -5.23
CA ASP A 384 -25.05 1.42 -5.96
C ASP A 384 -23.61 1.03 -6.31
N VAL A 385 -22.96 0.13 -5.56
CA VAL A 385 -21.56 -0.25 -5.81
C VAL A 385 -21.40 -0.74 -7.25
N VAL A 386 -20.31 -0.38 -7.92
CA VAL A 386 -20.04 -0.69 -9.35
C VAL A 386 -20.47 -2.10 -9.75
N GLY A 387 -21.14 -2.24 -10.90
CA GLY A 387 -21.76 -3.49 -11.36
C GLY A 387 -23.14 -3.79 -10.76
N ARG A 388 -23.71 -2.91 -9.92
CA ARG A 388 -25.05 -3.05 -9.35
C ARG A 388 -25.90 -1.83 -9.63
N GLY A 389 -27.22 -2.01 -9.63
CA GLY A 389 -28.19 -0.94 -9.80
C GLY A 389 -27.90 -0.09 -11.02
N ASP A 390 -27.90 1.22 -10.83
CA ASP A 390 -27.70 2.21 -11.90
C ASP A 390 -26.22 2.50 -12.21
N SER A 391 -25.28 1.79 -11.57
CA SER A 391 -23.85 1.94 -11.81
C SER A 391 -23.37 1.20 -13.05
N ASP A 392 -22.29 1.70 -13.64
CA ASP A 392 -21.64 1.06 -14.77
C ASP A 392 -21.11 -0.34 -14.39
N ARG A 393 -20.92 -1.16 -15.42
CA ARG A 393 -20.28 -2.48 -15.32
C ARG A 393 -18.79 -2.36 -15.63
N LEU A 394 -17.98 -3.16 -14.95
CA LEU A 394 -16.54 -3.24 -15.23
C LEU A 394 -16.27 -4.19 -16.39
N LYS A 395 -15.32 -3.82 -17.27
CA LYS A 395 -14.93 -4.65 -18.42
C LYS A 395 -14.22 -5.92 -17.97
N ASN A 396 -13.35 -5.84 -16.97
CA ASN A 396 -12.73 -6.98 -16.33
C ASN A 396 -13.52 -7.40 -15.08
N PRO A 397 -14.22 -8.56 -15.11
CA PRO A 397 -14.96 -9.08 -13.97
C PRO A 397 -14.11 -9.29 -12.71
N MET A 398 -12.80 -9.52 -12.85
CA MET A 398 -11.89 -9.73 -11.72
C MET A 398 -11.73 -8.48 -10.84
N LEU A 399 -12.10 -7.30 -11.33
CA LEU A 399 -12.08 -6.05 -10.58
C LEU A 399 -13.28 -5.89 -9.64
N TYR A 400 -14.27 -6.79 -9.69
CA TYR A 400 -15.36 -6.85 -8.70
C TYR A 400 -14.87 -7.38 -7.34
N ALA A 401 -13.94 -6.65 -6.70
CA ALA A 401 -13.28 -7.01 -5.45
C ALA A 401 -13.21 -5.82 -4.48
N VAL A 402 -13.09 -6.12 -3.18
CA VAL A 402 -13.09 -5.12 -2.09
C VAL A 402 -12.11 -3.96 -2.31
N PRO A 403 -10.86 -4.15 -2.78
CA PRO A 403 -9.95 -3.03 -3.02
C PRO A 403 -10.48 -2.00 -4.04
N GLN A 404 -11.10 -2.47 -5.14
CA GLN A 404 -11.71 -1.58 -6.12
C GLN A 404 -12.92 -0.85 -5.52
N TYR A 405 -13.75 -1.57 -4.75
CA TYR A 405 -14.89 -0.94 -4.10
C TYR A 405 -14.46 0.13 -3.10
N VAL A 406 -13.37 -0.08 -2.34
CA VAL A 406 -12.82 0.95 -1.45
C VAL A 406 -12.35 2.18 -2.22
N ALA A 407 -11.70 2.00 -3.38
CA ALA A 407 -11.30 3.12 -4.24
C ALA A 407 -12.51 3.91 -4.76
N ASP A 408 -13.59 3.22 -5.14
CA ASP A 408 -14.84 3.86 -5.56
C ASP A 408 -15.51 4.62 -4.40
N MET A 409 -15.50 4.06 -3.20
CA MET A 409 -16.04 4.75 -2.00
C MET A 409 -15.20 5.97 -1.62
N ALA A 410 -13.87 5.91 -1.77
CA ALA A 410 -13.00 7.06 -1.56
C ALA A 410 -13.32 8.18 -2.56
N SER A 411 -13.52 7.83 -3.83
CA SER A 411 -13.93 8.78 -4.89
C SER A 411 -15.29 9.41 -4.58
N LEU A 412 -16.26 8.61 -4.10
CA LEU A 412 -17.57 9.10 -3.67
C LEU A 412 -17.45 10.09 -2.50
N ILE A 413 -16.74 9.75 -1.43
CA ILE A 413 -16.61 10.66 -0.27
C ILE A 413 -15.89 11.94 -0.66
N GLN A 414 -14.87 11.86 -1.51
CA GLN A 414 -14.20 13.03 -2.05
C GLN A 414 -15.16 13.91 -2.85
N HIS A 415 -15.99 13.31 -3.72
CA HIS A 415 -17.01 14.01 -4.50
C HIS A 415 -18.06 14.71 -3.62
N LEU A 416 -18.42 14.11 -2.48
CA LEU A 416 -19.32 14.73 -1.50
C LEU A 416 -18.70 15.95 -0.79
N GLY A 417 -17.37 16.12 -0.86
CA GLY A 417 -16.68 17.26 -0.27
C GLY A 417 -16.69 17.28 1.26
N VAL A 418 -16.78 16.11 1.90
CA VAL A 418 -16.91 15.99 3.36
C VAL A 418 -15.66 15.42 4.03
N ALA A 419 -15.30 15.99 5.17
CA ALA A 419 -14.12 15.58 5.93
C ALA A 419 -14.31 14.27 6.71
N GLN A 420 -15.55 13.98 7.13
CA GLN A 420 -15.90 12.79 7.92
C GLN A 420 -17.26 12.24 7.50
N VAL A 421 -17.42 10.93 7.64
CA VAL A 421 -18.70 10.24 7.43
C VAL A 421 -18.96 9.24 8.55
N ASP A 422 -20.23 8.96 8.79
CA ASP A 422 -20.66 7.78 9.51
C ASP A 422 -20.97 6.66 8.50
N TRP A 423 -20.70 5.41 8.88
CA TRP A 423 -20.80 4.28 7.95
C TRP A 423 -21.81 3.23 8.40
N PHE A 424 -22.67 2.82 7.49
CA PHE A 424 -23.51 1.63 7.63
C PHE A 424 -23.15 0.66 6.50
N GLY A 425 -22.67 -0.54 6.83
CA GLY A 425 -22.34 -1.56 5.83
C GLY A 425 -23.06 -2.88 6.05
N THR A 426 -23.84 -3.34 5.08
CA THR A 426 -24.45 -4.69 5.08
C THR A 426 -23.60 -5.65 4.27
N SER A 427 -23.22 -6.79 4.86
CA SER A 427 -22.51 -7.85 4.14
C SER A 427 -21.25 -7.32 3.43
N MET A 428 -21.20 -7.34 2.10
CA MET A 428 -20.14 -6.71 1.29
C MET A 428 -19.84 -5.27 1.72
N GLY A 429 -20.85 -4.43 1.99
CA GLY A 429 -20.66 -3.06 2.47
C GLY A 429 -19.95 -2.97 3.82
N GLY A 430 -20.09 -3.98 4.67
CA GLY A 430 -19.34 -4.08 5.93
C GLY A 430 -17.88 -4.46 5.70
N LEU A 431 -17.58 -5.34 4.72
CA LEU A 431 -16.20 -5.66 4.32
C LEU A 431 -15.47 -4.43 3.76
N ILE A 432 -16.15 -3.69 2.88
CA ILE A 432 -15.63 -2.44 2.31
C ILE A 432 -15.33 -1.44 3.43
N GLY A 433 -16.28 -1.24 4.35
CA GLY A 433 -16.12 -0.36 5.51
C GLY A 433 -14.95 -0.77 6.42
N MET A 434 -14.80 -2.07 6.72
CA MET A 434 -13.68 -2.56 7.54
C MET A 434 -12.32 -2.30 6.90
N VAL A 435 -12.17 -2.55 5.60
CA VAL A 435 -10.91 -2.28 4.89
C VAL A 435 -10.65 -0.78 4.88
N TYR A 436 -11.64 0.04 4.55
CA TYR A 436 -11.45 1.49 4.48
C TYR A 436 -11.15 2.10 5.85
N ALA A 437 -11.88 1.71 6.89
CA ALA A 437 -11.67 2.17 8.27
C ALA A 437 -10.31 1.74 8.86
N SER A 438 -9.66 0.72 8.29
CA SER A 438 -8.32 0.28 8.67
C SER A 438 -7.20 1.12 8.06
N MET A 439 -7.50 1.91 7.02
CA MET A 439 -6.50 2.74 6.34
C MET A 439 -6.13 3.98 7.15
N PRO A 440 -4.87 4.45 7.10
CA PRO A 440 -4.48 5.72 7.73
C PRO A 440 -5.30 6.89 7.19
N LYS A 441 -5.70 7.82 8.07
CA LYS A 441 -6.44 9.05 7.73
C LYS A 441 -7.78 8.82 7.00
N ASN A 442 -8.41 7.66 7.19
CA ASN A 442 -9.74 7.42 6.64
C ASN A 442 -10.79 8.37 7.27
N PRO A 443 -11.90 8.69 6.56
CA PRO A 443 -12.89 9.65 7.02
C PRO A 443 -13.98 9.04 7.92
N ILE A 444 -13.94 7.74 8.23
CA ILE A 444 -15.04 7.07 8.92
C ILE A 444 -14.96 7.35 10.44
N ARG A 445 -15.98 8.00 10.99
CA ARG A 445 -16.03 8.43 12.40
C ARG A 445 -16.61 7.36 13.33
N ARG A 446 -17.65 6.65 12.89
CA ARG A 446 -18.26 5.49 13.57
C ARG A 446 -18.90 4.57 12.53
N MET A 447 -19.02 3.29 12.85
CA MET A 447 -19.44 2.29 11.86
C MET A 447 -20.42 1.24 12.43
N LEU A 448 -21.52 1.01 11.73
CA LEU A 448 -22.40 -0.13 11.92
C LEU A 448 -22.08 -1.21 10.88
N ILE A 449 -21.76 -2.42 11.34
CA ILE A 449 -21.50 -3.59 10.51
C ILE A 449 -22.70 -4.53 10.64
N ASN A 450 -23.48 -4.67 9.57
CA ASN A 450 -24.66 -5.52 9.51
C ASN A 450 -24.30 -6.88 8.89
N ASP A 451 -24.20 -7.86 9.78
CA ASP A 451 -24.11 -9.29 9.53
C ASP A 451 -22.94 -9.75 8.64
N VAL A 452 -21.73 -9.26 8.94
CA VAL A 452 -20.48 -9.75 8.37
C VAL A 452 -19.31 -9.58 9.35
N GLY A 453 -18.25 -10.36 9.16
CA GLY A 453 -17.02 -10.23 9.93
C GLY A 453 -15.80 -10.71 9.14
N PRO A 454 -14.59 -10.66 9.75
CA PRO A 454 -13.36 -11.08 9.10
C PRO A 454 -13.34 -12.53 8.62
N ARG A 455 -14.13 -13.39 9.28
CA ARG A 455 -14.37 -14.77 8.88
C ARG A 455 -15.79 -14.91 8.32
N ILE A 456 -15.87 -15.49 7.14
CA ILE A 456 -17.12 -15.89 6.47
C ILE A 456 -17.21 -17.41 6.57
N GLU A 457 -18.34 -17.94 7.06
CA GLU A 457 -18.47 -19.39 7.20
C GLU A 457 -18.59 -20.09 5.83
N PRO A 458 -17.94 -21.26 5.65
CA PRO A 458 -17.92 -21.98 4.37
C PRO A 458 -19.29 -22.33 3.81
N GLU A 459 -20.27 -22.64 4.67
CA GLU A 459 -21.63 -22.96 4.25
C GLU A 459 -22.33 -21.76 3.62
N ALA A 460 -22.10 -20.55 4.13
CA ALA A 460 -22.59 -19.33 3.50
C ALA A 460 -21.96 -19.11 2.13
N ILE A 461 -20.64 -19.36 1.98
CA ILE A 461 -19.95 -19.26 0.68
C ILE A 461 -20.60 -20.22 -0.34
N LYS A 462 -20.84 -21.47 0.07
CA LYS A 462 -21.49 -22.48 -0.77
C LYS A 462 -22.92 -22.09 -1.17
N ARG A 463 -23.71 -21.56 -0.22
CA ARG A 463 -25.08 -21.07 -0.49
C ARG A 463 -25.08 -19.86 -1.43
N LEU A 464 -24.22 -18.88 -1.22
CA LEU A 464 -24.08 -17.73 -2.11
C LEU A 464 -23.72 -18.20 -3.54
N GLY A 465 -22.79 -19.15 -3.66
CA GLY A 465 -22.41 -19.72 -4.95
C GLY A 465 -23.52 -20.45 -5.71
N SER A 466 -24.60 -20.87 -5.04
CA SER A 466 -25.71 -21.58 -5.68
C SER A 466 -26.69 -20.67 -6.42
N TYR A 467 -26.63 -19.34 -6.21
CA TYR A 467 -27.55 -18.40 -6.86
C TYR A 467 -26.88 -17.14 -7.44
N VAL A 468 -25.73 -16.71 -6.92
CA VAL A 468 -25.01 -15.55 -7.45
C VAL A 468 -24.53 -15.85 -8.87
N GLY A 469 -24.85 -14.97 -9.83
CA GLY A 469 -24.51 -15.13 -11.24
C GLY A 469 -25.30 -16.21 -12.00
N GLN A 470 -26.21 -16.92 -11.34
CA GLN A 470 -27.06 -17.91 -12.01
C GLN A 470 -28.14 -17.24 -12.87
N ALA A 471 -28.65 -17.98 -13.87
CA ALA A 471 -29.72 -17.50 -14.73
C ALA A 471 -30.95 -17.10 -13.91
N PHE A 472 -31.32 -15.82 -13.99
CA PHE A 472 -32.48 -15.25 -13.30
C PHE A 472 -33.24 -14.38 -14.30
N SER A 473 -34.26 -14.95 -14.94
CA SER A 473 -35.04 -14.28 -15.98
C SER A 473 -36.47 -14.79 -15.98
N PHE A 474 -37.44 -13.88 -15.90
CA PHE A 474 -38.86 -14.20 -15.81
C PHE A 474 -39.67 -13.35 -16.80
N ALA A 475 -40.76 -13.90 -17.34
CA ALA A 475 -41.64 -13.15 -18.23
C ALA A 475 -42.47 -12.08 -17.49
N ASN A 476 -42.73 -12.28 -16.20
CA ASN A 476 -43.51 -11.36 -15.39
C ASN A 476 -42.78 -10.99 -14.09
N ARG A 477 -43.07 -9.79 -13.57
CA ARG A 477 -42.42 -9.25 -12.37
C ARG A 477 -42.82 -9.99 -11.10
N ALA A 478 -44.06 -10.45 -11.02
CA ALA A 478 -44.61 -11.08 -9.83
C ALA A 478 -43.87 -12.39 -9.51
N ASP A 479 -43.63 -13.24 -10.52
CA ASP A 479 -42.88 -14.48 -10.39
C ASP A 479 -41.41 -14.21 -10.04
N ALA A 480 -40.80 -13.21 -10.66
CA ALA A 480 -39.44 -12.79 -10.32
C ALA A 480 -39.35 -12.35 -8.85
N LEU A 481 -40.30 -11.54 -8.39
CA LEU A 481 -40.34 -11.07 -7.00
C LEU A 481 -40.60 -12.21 -6.03
N GLN A 482 -41.55 -13.10 -6.33
CA GLN A 482 -41.81 -14.28 -5.52
C GLN A 482 -40.55 -15.14 -5.39
N ARG A 483 -39.86 -15.40 -6.50
CA ARG A 483 -38.61 -16.16 -6.48
C ARG A 483 -37.53 -15.47 -5.65
N LEU A 484 -37.41 -14.15 -5.76
CA LEU A 484 -36.43 -13.39 -4.99
C LEU A 484 -36.77 -13.38 -3.49
N ASN A 485 -38.05 -13.32 -3.13
CA ASN A 485 -38.52 -13.45 -1.74
C ASN A 485 -38.17 -14.83 -1.16
N GLU A 486 -38.30 -15.91 -1.94
CA GLU A 486 -37.87 -17.25 -1.52
C GLU A 486 -36.36 -17.32 -1.27
N ILE A 487 -35.54 -16.74 -2.16
CA ILE A 487 -34.08 -16.68 -2.01
C ILE A 487 -33.70 -15.88 -0.75
N CYS A 488 -34.44 -14.82 -0.45
CA CYS A 488 -34.21 -13.95 0.70
C CYS A 488 -35.00 -14.36 1.94
N ALA A 489 -35.68 -15.50 1.97
CA ALA A 489 -36.59 -15.88 3.07
C ALA A 489 -35.90 -15.90 4.44
N SER A 490 -34.58 -16.14 4.49
CA SER A 490 -33.78 -16.09 5.71
C SER A 490 -33.54 -14.67 6.25
N PHE A 491 -33.87 -13.61 5.52
CA PHE A 491 -33.57 -12.21 5.89
C PHE A 491 -34.64 -11.64 6.86
N GLY A 492 -35.35 -12.52 7.56
CA GLY A 492 -36.47 -12.23 8.45
C GLY A 492 -37.83 -12.32 7.77
N SER A 493 -38.88 -12.35 8.58
CA SER A 493 -40.26 -12.33 8.09
C SER A 493 -40.69 -10.92 7.70
N HIS A 494 -41.19 -10.75 6.48
CA HIS A 494 -41.62 -9.46 5.93
C HIS A 494 -43.05 -9.55 5.35
N THR A 495 -43.82 -8.46 5.45
CA THR A 495 -45.12 -8.35 4.75
C THR A 495 -44.91 -8.24 3.24
N PRO A 496 -45.97 -8.43 2.42
CA PRO A 496 -45.87 -8.22 0.98
C PRO A 496 -45.37 -6.82 0.60
N GLU A 497 -45.76 -5.79 1.33
CA GLU A 497 -45.34 -4.40 1.12
C GLU A 497 -43.86 -4.21 1.49
N GLU A 498 -43.41 -4.79 2.60
CA GLU A 498 -41.99 -4.77 2.99
C GLU A 498 -41.11 -5.49 1.96
N TRP A 499 -41.59 -6.62 1.41
CA TRP A 499 -40.90 -7.31 0.31
C TRP A 499 -40.86 -6.48 -0.97
N GLU A 500 -41.94 -5.78 -1.29
CA GLU A 500 -41.96 -4.89 -2.46
C GLU A 500 -40.95 -3.75 -2.30
N ILE A 501 -40.82 -3.17 -1.10
CA ILE A 501 -39.82 -2.13 -0.81
C ILE A 501 -38.40 -2.70 -0.89
N TYR A 502 -38.17 -3.88 -0.31
CA TYR A 502 -36.83 -4.44 -0.17
C TYR A 502 -36.35 -5.15 -1.44
N ASN A 503 -37.15 -6.02 -2.05
CA ASN A 503 -36.76 -6.85 -3.20
C ASN A 503 -37.22 -6.27 -4.54
N GLY A 504 -38.30 -5.49 -4.58
CA GLY A 504 -38.83 -4.93 -5.82
C GLY A 504 -37.80 -4.14 -6.64
N PRO A 505 -36.99 -3.24 -6.04
CA PRO A 505 -35.98 -2.47 -6.78
C PRO A 505 -34.76 -3.26 -7.27
N MET A 506 -34.61 -4.52 -6.84
CA MET A 506 -33.57 -5.44 -7.33
C MET A 506 -33.91 -6.01 -8.71
N LEU A 507 -35.13 -5.79 -9.21
CA LEU A 507 -35.62 -6.33 -10.47
C LEU A 507 -35.70 -5.22 -11.50
N VAL A 508 -35.18 -5.48 -12.70
CA VAL A 508 -35.21 -4.56 -13.84
C VAL A 508 -35.68 -5.31 -15.08
N GLN A 509 -36.43 -4.63 -15.95
CA GLN A 509 -36.84 -5.21 -17.22
C GLN A 509 -35.75 -4.99 -18.27
N LYS A 510 -35.25 -6.06 -18.88
CA LYS A 510 -34.30 -6.06 -20.00
C LYS A 510 -34.77 -7.04 -21.05
N ASP A 511 -34.82 -6.60 -22.31
CA ASP A 511 -35.25 -7.41 -23.46
C ASP A 511 -36.61 -8.13 -23.25
N GLY A 512 -37.55 -7.44 -22.58
CA GLY A 512 -38.88 -7.97 -22.27
C GLY A 512 -38.94 -8.94 -21.08
N LEU A 513 -37.80 -9.29 -20.48
CA LEU A 513 -37.71 -10.18 -19.31
C LEU A 513 -37.33 -9.41 -18.04
N TRP A 514 -37.83 -9.86 -16.90
CA TRP A 514 -37.44 -9.39 -15.58
C TRP A 514 -36.21 -10.14 -15.10
N VAL A 515 -35.14 -9.40 -14.86
CA VAL A 515 -33.82 -9.92 -14.44
C VAL A 515 -33.32 -9.19 -13.19
N MET A 516 -32.27 -9.71 -12.56
CA MET A 516 -31.62 -9.01 -11.46
C MET A 516 -30.94 -7.71 -11.94
N HIS A 517 -31.05 -6.67 -11.14
CA HIS A 517 -30.46 -5.35 -11.40
C HIS A 517 -29.00 -5.28 -10.94
N TYR A 518 -28.20 -6.23 -11.42
CA TYR A 518 -26.75 -6.24 -11.28
C TYR A 518 -26.09 -6.92 -12.49
N ASP A 519 -24.78 -6.92 -12.55
CA ASP A 519 -23.99 -7.64 -13.55
C ASP A 519 -23.72 -9.09 -13.14
N PRO A 520 -24.20 -10.12 -13.87
CA PRO A 520 -23.94 -11.52 -13.52
C PRO A 520 -22.46 -11.86 -13.28
N ASP A 521 -21.56 -11.12 -13.93
CA ASP A 521 -20.11 -11.26 -13.83
C ASP A 521 -19.52 -10.90 -12.46
N ILE A 522 -20.29 -10.29 -11.54
CA ILE A 522 -19.88 -10.17 -10.12
C ILE A 522 -19.65 -11.54 -9.46
N SER A 523 -20.15 -12.62 -10.06
CA SER A 523 -19.92 -13.99 -9.64
C SER A 523 -18.52 -14.51 -9.98
N VAL A 524 -17.82 -13.92 -10.95
CA VAL A 524 -16.54 -14.44 -11.47
C VAL A 524 -15.44 -14.45 -10.40
N PRO A 525 -15.15 -13.34 -9.68
CA PRO A 525 -14.18 -13.38 -8.59
C PRO A 525 -14.62 -14.35 -7.49
N PHE A 526 -15.91 -14.38 -7.19
CA PHE A 526 -16.46 -15.23 -6.14
C PHE A 526 -16.26 -16.72 -6.44
N ALA A 527 -16.49 -17.14 -7.68
CA ALA A 527 -16.28 -18.52 -8.13
C ALA A 527 -14.78 -18.92 -8.17
N SER A 528 -13.87 -17.95 -8.26
CA SER A 528 -12.42 -18.19 -8.27
C SER A 528 -11.81 -18.44 -6.88
N VAL A 529 -12.57 -18.20 -5.79
CA VAL A 529 -12.08 -18.33 -4.41
C VAL A 529 -11.90 -19.81 -4.04
N ASN A 530 -10.65 -20.22 -3.88
CA ASN A 530 -10.29 -21.51 -3.31
C ASN A 530 -10.05 -21.41 -1.79
N PRO A 531 -9.99 -22.53 -1.03
CA PRO A 531 -9.79 -22.52 0.42
C PRO A 531 -8.53 -21.78 0.90
N ILE A 532 -7.45 -21.79 0.11
CA ILE A 532 -6.19 -21.10 0.44
C ILE A 532 -6.40 -19.59 0.35
N MET A 533 -7.01 -19.11 -0.73
CA MET A 533 -7.35 -17.69 -0.91
C MET A 533 -8.35 -17.22 0.13
N ALA A 534 -9.38 -18.03 0.45
CA ALA A 534 -10.33 -17.73 1.51
C ALA A 534 -9.62 -17.55 2.86
N LYS A 535 -8.67 -18.44 3.19
CA LYS A 535 -7.92 -18.34 4.44
C LYS A 535 -6.98 -17.14 4.47
N ALA A 536 -6.32 -16.83 3.36
CA ALA A 536 -5.49 -15.64 3.24
C ALA A 536 -6.32 -14.36 3.39
N GLY A 537 -7.49 -14.30 2.76
CA GLY A 537 -8.45 -13.21 2.91
C GLY A 537 -8.94 -13.05 4.34
N GLU A 538 -9.27 -14.15 5.02
CA GLU A 538 -9.65 -14.14 6.44
C GLU A 538 -8.54 -13.53 7.32
N MET A 539 -7.29 -13.94 7.13
CA MET A 539 -6.15 -13.40 7.88
C MET A 539 -5.94 -11.91 7.62
N ALA A 540 -6.03 -11.49 6.35
CA ALA A 540 -5.92 -10.08 5.98
C ALA A 540 -7.04 -9.23 6.61
N MET A 541 -8.27 -9.73 6.59
CA MET A 541 -9.41 -9.05 7.21
C MET A 541 -9.27 -8.96 8.73
N TRP A 542 -8.78 -10.01 9.40
CA TRP A 542 -8.50 -9.94 10.84
C TRP A 542 -7.41 -8.93 11.16
N HIS A 543 -6.40 -8.80 10.29
CA HIS A 543 -5.38 -7.78 10.44
C HIS A 543 -5.96 -6.38 10.28
N ALA A 544 -6.71 -6.12 9.20
CA ALA A 544 -7.38 -4.84 8.96
C ALA A 544 -8.30 -4.46 10.13
N PHE A 545 -9.13 -5.39 10.60
CA PHE A 545 -10.10 -5.17 11.66
C PHE A 545 -9.47 -4.74 13.00
N LYS A 546 -8.28 -5.26 13.32
CA LYS A 546 -7.52 -4.86 14.52
C LYS A 546 -6.97 -3.44 14.47
N GLN A 547 -6.85 -2.86 13.28
CA GLN A 547 -6.37 -1.48 13.10
C GLN A 547 -7.49 -0.43 13.21
N ILE A 548 -8.75 -0.87 13.34
CA ILE A 548 -9.90 0.04 13.40
C ILE A 548 -10.07 0.56 14.83
N HIS A 549 -9.90 1.86 15.04
CA HIS A 549 -9.96 2.51 16.36
C HIS A 549 -11.12 3.52 16.46
N ILE A 550 -12.30 3.13 15.97
CA ILE A 550 -13.52 3.95 15.99
C ILE A 550 -14.68 3.19 16.64
N PRO A 551 -15.68 3.88 17.21
CA PRO A 551 -16.88 3.24 17.74
C PRO A 551 -17.57 2.38 16.69
N MET A 552 -17.88 1.13 17.06
CA MET A 552 -18.52 0.17 16.16
C MET A 552 -19.68 -0.57 16.81
N LEU A 553 -20.74 -0.80 16.01
CA LEU A 553 -21.84 -1.70 16.36
C LEU A 553 -21.91 -2.84 15.34
N ILE A 554 -21.73 -4.07 15.80
CA ILE A 554 -21.99 -5.27 15.01
C ILE A 554 -23.45 -5.67 15.24
N VAL A 555 -24.23 -5.75 14.16
CA VAL A 555 -25.59 -6.30 14.21
C VAL A 555 -25.56 -7.65 13.53
N ARG A 556 -25.87 -8.70 14.28
CA ARG A 556 -25.90 -10.09 13.80
C ARG A 556 -27.35 -10.57 13.70
N GLY A 557 -27.69 -11.29 12.63
CA GLY A 557 -28.90 -12.11 12.61
C GLY A 557 -28.72 -13.34 13.51
N GLY A 558 -29.65 -13.62 14.42
CA GLY A 558 -29.55 -14.72 15.37
C GLY A 558 -29.34 -16.09 14.72
N GLU A 559 -29.92 -16.26 13.53
CA GLU A 559 -29.80 -17.46 12.69
C GLU A 559 -28.81 -17.26 11.52
N SER A 560 -27.95 -16.24 11.58
CA SER A 560 -26.98 -15.97 10.52
C SER A 560 -26.04 -17.16 10.33
N ASP A 561 -26.04 -17.65 9.10
CA ASP A 561 -25.13 -18.67 8.59
C ASP A 561 -23.83 -18.08 8.04
N LEU A 562 -23.77 -16.75 7.86
CA LEU A 562 -22.61 -16.05 7.33
C LEU A 562 -21.67 -15.57 8.45
N LEU A 563 -22.24 -14.93 9.48
CA LEU A 563 -21.52 -14.41 10.63
C LEU A 563 -21.86 -15.24 11.87
N SER A 564 -20.95 -16.11 12.29
CA SER A 564 -21.17 -16.95 13.47
C SER A 564 -21.04 -16.15 14.77
N ALA A 565 -21.81 -16.52 15.79
CA ALA A 565 -21.71 -15.93 17.13
C ALA A 565 -20.30 -16.06 17.72
N LYS A 566 -19.58 -17.14 17.37
CA LYS A 566 -18.17 -17.34 17.72
C LYS A 566 -17.26 -16.26 17.12
N THR A 567 -17.46 -15.94 15.83
CA THR A 567 -16.70 -14.87 15.16
C THR A 567 -17.00 -13.51 15.79
N VAL A 568 -18.25 -13.21 16.12
CA VAL A 568 -18.61 -11.96 16.83
C VAL A 568 -17.94 -11.88 18.20
N ALA A 569 -17.94 -12.96 18.98
CA ALA A 569 -17.27 -13.00 20.28
C ALA A 569 -15.75 -12.74 20.15
N GLU A 570 -15.12 -13.27 19.09
CA GLU A 570 -13.72 -12.99 18.78
C GLU A 570 -13.50 -11.54 18.35
N MET A 571 -14.37 -10.97 17.53
CA MET A 571 -14.34 -9.55 17.12
C MET A 571 -14.39 -8.63 18.35
N CYS A 572 -15.34 -8.85 19.27
CA CYS A 572 -15.47 -8.08 20.51
C CYS A 572 -14.26 -8.27 21.45
N LYS A 573 -13.59 -9.44 21.40
CA LYS A 573 -12.40 -9.71 22.19
C LYS A 573 -11.17 -8.95 21.68
N VAL A 574 -11.01 -8.82 20.36
CA VAL A 574 -9.80 -8.21 19.77
C VAL A 574 -9.90 -6.71 19.59
N ASN A 575 -11.09 -6.11 19.68
CA ASN A 575 -11.29 -4.69 19.48
C ASN A 575 -12.24 -4.10 20.55
N PRO A 576 -11.74 -3.22 21.44
CA PRO A 576 -12.50 -2.70 22.58
C PRO A 576 -13.55 -1.65 22.22
N TYR A 577 -13.55 -1.13 20.98
CA TYR A 577 -14.50 -0.11 20.52
C TYR A 577 -15.85 -0.68 20.07
N ILE A 578 -16.06 -1.98 20.26
CA ILE A 578 -17.16 -2.74 19.68
C ILE A 578 -18.26 -3.02 20.69
N ARG A 579 -19.50 -2.85 20.22
CA ARG A 579 -20.68 -3.48 20.81
C ARG A 579 -21.30 -4.42 19.78
N SER A 580 -21.95 -5.48 20.24
CA SER A 580 -22.65 -6.41 19.37
C SER A 580 -24.09 -6.61 19.83
N ILE A 581 -25.02 -6.66 18.88
CA ILE A 581 -26.43 -6.94 19.11
C ILE A 581 -26.87 -8.04 18.16
N GLU A 582 -27.75 -8.91 18.66
CA GLU A 582 -28.31 -10.02 17.91
C GLU A 582 -29.81 -9.83 17.70
N ILE A 583 -30.28 -10.03 16.46
CA ILE A 583 -31.70 -9.93 16.09
C ILE A 583 -32.27 -11.35 15.97
N PRO A 584 -33.16 -11.78 16.86
CA PRO A 584 -33.69 -13.16 16.86
C PRO A 584 -34.56 -13.44 15.62
N GLY A 585 -34.54 -14.68 15.14
CA GLY A 585 -35.37 -15.14 14.01
C GLY A 585 -34.98 -14.55 12.65
N VAL A 586 -33.75 -14.05 12.52
CA VAL A 586 -33.21 -13.44 11.31
C VAL A 586 -31.86 -14.09 10.97
N GLY A 587 -31.70 -14.53 9.72
CA GLY A 587 -30.46 -15.04 9.14
C GLY A 587 -29.61 -13.95 8.51
N HIS A 588 -28.73 -14.31 7.56
CA HIS A 588 -27.98 -13.32 6.78
C HIS A 588 -28.90 -12.69 5.72
N ALA A 589 -29.27 -11.40 5.79
CA ALA A 589 -28.94 -10.39 6.82
C ALA A 589 -30.19 -9.63 7.29
N PRO A 590 -30.19 -9.03 8.50
CA PRO A 590 -31.22 -8.07 8.90
C PRO A 590 -31.42 -6.96 7.86
N ALA A 591 -32.66 -6.76 7.43
CA ALA A 591 -32.98 -5.89 6.28
C ALA A 591 -33.10 -4.40 6.63
N PHE A 592 -33.26 -4.03 7.91
CA PHE A 592 -33.47 -2.65 8.37
C PHE A 592 -34.71 -1.95 7.77
N VAL A 593 -35.72 -2.75 7.41
CA VAL A 593 -37.05 -2.26 6.98
C VAL A 593 -38.02 -2.08 8.15
N LYS A 594 -37.78 -2.77 9.27
CA LYS A 594 -38.65 -2.72 10.44
C LYS A 594 -38.28 -1.59 11.40
N SER A 595 -39.28 -1.02 12.06
CA SER A 595 -39.13 0.14 12.93
C SER A 595 -38.13 -0.05 14.08
N GLU A 596 -38.09 -1.25 14.67
CA GLU A 596 -37.19 -1.60 15.76
C GLU A 596 -35.72 -1.70 15.31
N GLN A 597 -35.48 -2.16 14.07
CA GLN A 597 -34.13 -2.23 13.50
C GLN A 597 -33.65 -0.82 13.13
N VAL A 598 -34.54 0.02 12.59
CA VAL A 598 -34.24 1.44 12.32
C VAL A 598 -33.96 2.21 13.61
N ALA A 599 -34.73 1.96 14.68
CA ALA A 599 -34.50 2.56 15.99
C ALA A 599 -33.13 2.19 16.56
N LEU A 600 -32.69 0.94 16.36
CA LEU A 600 -31.35 0.50 16.75
C LEU A 600 -30.24 1.28 16.04
N ALA A 601 -30.35 1.44 14.71
CA ALA A 601 -29.39 2.24 13.95
C ALA A 601 -29.39 3.71 14.44
N LYS A 602 -30.57 4.29 14.65
CA LYS A 602 -30.72 5.65 15.18
C LYS A 602 -30.02 5.84 16.51
N GLU A 603 -30.22 4.92 17.45
CA GLU A 603 -29.59 4.98 18.78
C GLU A 603 -28.05 5.01 18.67
N PHE A 604 -27.48 4.21 17.78
CA PHE A 604 -26.03 4.16 17.59
C PHE A 604 -25.44 5.41 16.90
N PHE A 605 -26.14 5.97 15.92
CA PHE A 605 -25.69 7.16 15.19
C PHE A 605 -26.06 8.49 15.83
N SER A 606 -26.93 8.48 16.85
CA SER A 606 -27.20 9.66 17.69
C SER A 606 -25.95 10.05 18.49
#